data_AF-Q16BP5-F1
#
_entry.id   AF-Q16BP5-F1
#
_cell.length_a   1.000
_cell.length_b   1.000
_cell.length_c   1.000
_cell.angle_alpha   90.00
_cell.angle_beta   90.00
_cell.angle_gamma   90.00
#
_symmetry.space_group_name_H-M   'P 1'
#
loop_
_entity.id
_entity.type
_entity.pdbx_description
1 polymer ?
#
loop_
_entity_poly.entity_id
_entity_poly.type
_entity_poly.pdbx_seq_one_letter_code
_entity_poly.pdbx_strand_id
1 'polypeptide(L)'
;MVFARLMGMALVALTVVFICLWFYARAVRREKLEAQWDENQGPGRRESFVKAEMSTYEDTLKRKLIWGVYIIPGCLLAVLIYVTNMG
;
A
#
# COMPACT_ATOMS: atom_id res chain seq x y z
N MET A 1 -22.87 20.57 -9.19
CA MET A 1 -21.82 21.12 -8.30
C MET A 1 -21.63 20.34 -6.98
N VAL A 2 -22.67 19.79 -6.35
CA VAL A 2 -22.53 19.05 -5.06
C VAL A 2 -21.97 17.62 -5.23
N PHE A 3 -22.33 16.91 -6.30
CA PHE A 3 -21.87 15.54 -6.56
C PHE A 3 -20.34 15.42 -6.70
N ALA A 4 -19.71 16.35 -7.41
CA ALA A 4 -18.25 16.37 -7.58
C ALA A 4 -17.50 16.56 -6.24
N ARG A 5 -18.08 17.28 -5.28
CA ARG A 5 -17.45 17.56 -3.98
C ARG A 5 -17.46 16.34 -3.05
N LEU A 6 -18.59 15.63 -3.00
CA LEU A 6 -18.71 14.37 -2.25
C LEU A 6 -17.79 13.29 -2.83
N MET A 7 -17.73 13.22 -4.16
CA MET A 7 -16.87 12.26 -4.87
C MET A 7 -15.38 12.55 -4.62
N GLY A 8 -14.96 13.81 -4.66
CA GLY A 8 -13.59 14.22 -4.30
C GLY A 8 -13.22 13.87 -2.85
N MET A 9 -14.13 14.05 -1.89
CA MET A 9 -13.90 13.63 -0.50
C MET A 9 -13.78 12.11 -0.35
N ALA A 10 -14.62 11.33 -1.03
CA ALA A 10 -14.53 9.88 -1.04
C ALA A 10 -13.20 9.39 -1.64
N LEU A 11 -12.71 10.09 -2.65
CA LEU A 11 -11.43 9.84 -3.34
C LEU A 11 -10.23 10.02 -2.41
N VAL A 12 -10.23 11.11 -1.64
CA VAL A 12 -9.20 11.39 -0.62
C VAL A 12 -9.27 10.34 0.49
N ALA A 13 -10.47 10.03 0.99
CA ALA A 13 -10.66 9.01 2.01
C ALA A 13 -10.15 7.63 1.56
N LEU A 14 -10.47 7.21 0.33
CA LEU A 14 -10.03 5.94 -0.23
C LEU A 14 -8.50 5.88 -0.39
N THR A 15 -7.88 7.00 -0.77
CA THR A 15 -6.42 7.10 -0.88
C THR A 15 -5.75 6.95 0.49
N VAL A 16 -6.31 7.57 1.53
CA VAL A 16 -5.83 7.42 2.91
C VAL A 16 -5.96 5.96 3.37
N VAL A 17 -7.12 5.33 3.14
CA VAL A 17 -7.34 3.91 3.48
C VAL A 17 -6.36 3.00 2.75
N PHE A 18 -6.11 3.25 1.46
CA PHE A 18 -5.13 2.49 0.67
C PHE A 18 -3.72 2.60 1.26
N ILE A 19 -3.28 3.80 1.62
CA ILE A 19 -1.98 4.03 2.26
C ILE A 19 -1.91 3.29 3.61
N CYS A 20 -2.97 3.37 4.43
CA CYS A 20 -3.03 2.66 5.71
C CYS A 20 -2.94 1.13 5.54
N LEU A 21 -3.72 0.55 4.64
CA LEU A 21 -3.67 -0.90 4.34
C LEU A 21 -2.29 -1.33 3.84
N TRP A 22 -1.64 -0.48 3.06
CA TRP A 22 -0.30 -0.75 2.57
C TRP A 22 0.74 -0.77 3.70
N PHE A 23 0.72 0.22 4.60
CA PHE A 23 1.60 0.24 5.78
C PHE A 23 1.32 -0.96 6.71
N TYR A 24 0.03 -1.29 6.92
CA TYR A 24 -0.36 -2.44 7.72
C TYR A 24 0.16 -3.75 7.12
N ALA A 25 -0.01 -3.96 5.81
CA ALA A 25 0.50 -5.14 5.12
C ALA A 25 2.02 -5.28 5.27
N ARG A 26 2.75 -4.16 5.26
CA ARG A 26 4.20 -4.13 5.51
C ARG A 26 4.54 -4.54 6.95
N ALA A 27 3.82 -4.00 7.93
CA ALA A 27 4.05 -4.27 9.34
C ALA A 27 3.79 -5.74 9.71
N VAL A 28 2.63 -6.28 9.33
CA VAL A 28 2.25 -7.67 9.62
C VAL A 28 3.22 -8.67 8.99
N ARG A 29 3.77 -8.37 7.81
CA ARG A 29 4.70 -9.29 7.15
C ARG A 29 6.04 -9.36 7.86
N ARG A 30 6.51 -8.22 8.39
CA ARG A 30 7.71 -8.16 9.24
C ARG A 30 7.50 -8.98 10.51
N GLU A 31 6.34 -8.82 11.14
CA GLU A 31 5.95 -9.57 12.33
C GLU A 31 5.90 -11.08 12.07
N LYS A 32 5.35 -11.52 10.94
CA LYS A 32 5.36 -12.94 10.54
C LYS A 32 6.76 -13.50 10.34
N LEU A 33 7.67 -12.73 9.73
CA LEU A 33 9.07 -13.15 9.56
C LEU A 33 9.80 -13.26 10.90
N GLU A 34 9.52 -12.33 11.81
CA GLU A 34 10.04 -12.35 13.17
C GLU A 34 9.53 -13.57 13.95
N ALA A 35 8.24 -13.88 13.85
CA ALA A 35 7.64 -15.07 14.46
C ALA A 35 8.19 -16.38 13.87
N GLN A 36 8.39 -16.45 12.55
CA GLN A 36 9.01 -17.61 11.90
C GLN A 36 10.44 -17.87 12.38
N TRP A 37 11.21 -16.81 12.62
CA TRP A 37 12.56 -16.91 13.15
C TRP A 37 12.54 -17.40 14.61
N ASP A 38 11.60 -16.91 15.42
CA ASP A 38 11.44 -17.30 16.83
C ASP A 38 11.04 -18.78 16.97
N GLU A 39 10.16 -19.26 16.07
CA GLU A 39 9.68 -20.64 16.06
C GLU A 39 10.75 -21.64 15.56
N ASN A 40 11.56 -21.28 14.57
CA ASN A 40 12.52 -22.19 13.95
C ASN A 40 13.97 -22.01 14.42
N GLN A 41 14.25 -21.06 15.32
CA GLN A 41 15.60 -20.59 15.66
C GLN A 41 16.47 -20.45 14.40
N GLY A 42 15.98 -19.63 13.46
CA GLY A 42 16.60 -19.47 12.15
C GLY A 42 18.09 -19.06 12.25
N PRO A 43 18.91 -19.36 11.24
CA PRO A 43 20.35 -19.13 11.30
C PRO A 43 20.70 -17.64 11.53
N GLY A 44 21.59 -17.37 12.48
CA GLY A 44 22.12 -16.03 12.75
C GLY A 44 21.25 -15.16 13.64
N ARG A 45 21.42 -13.83 13.56
CA ARG A 45 20.66 -12.85 14.37
C ARG A 45 19.31 -12.57 13.71
N ARG A 46 18.23 -12.52 14.51
CA ARG A 46 16.84 -12.24 14.08
C ARG A 46 16.73 -11.08 13.09
N GLU A 47 17.38 -9.96 13.39
CA GLU A 47 17.35 -8.76 12.56
C GLU A 47 17.95 -8.97 11.16
N SER A 48 19.05 -9.72 11.06
CA SER A 48 19.69 -10.02 9.78
C SER A 48 18.84 -10.94 8.92
N PHE A 49 18.18 -11.94 9.52
CA PHE A 49 17.26 -12.83 8.82
C PHE A 49 16.04 -12.06 8.28
N VAL A 50 15.39 -11.29 9.14
CA VAL A 50 14.23 -10.46 8.76
C VAL A 50 14.63 -9.45 7.69
N LYS A 51 15.79 -8.78 7.82
CA LYS A 51 16.23 -7.78 6.83
C LYS A 51 16.58 -8.39 5.47
N ALA A 52 17.22 -9.56 5.44
CA ALA A 52 17.57 -10.24 4.20
C ALA A 52 16.31 -10.67 3.42
N GLU A 53 15.37 -11.35 4.10
CA GLU A 53 14.09 -11.77 3.52
C GLU A 53 13.21 -10.58 3.14
N MET A 54 13.21 -9.53 3.96
CA MET A 54 12.38 -8.35 3.74
C MET A 54 12.95 -7.44 2.65
N SER A 55 14.27 -7.41 2.40
CA SER A 55 14.91 -6.55 1.38
C SER A 55 14.32 -6.75 -0.02
N THR A 56 14.22 -8.00 -0.47
CA THR A 56 13.65 -8.35 -1.78
C THR A 56 12.16 -7.97 -1.88
N TYR A 57 11.44 -8.10 -0.76
CA TYR A 57 10.04 -7.72 -0.69
C TYR A 57 9.86 -6.20 -0.70
N GLU A 58 10.70 -5.46 0.02
CA GLU A 58 10.67 -4.01 0.10
C GLU A 58 10.85 -3.33 -1.25
N ASP A 59 11.74 -3.83 -2.11
CA ASP A 59 11.92 -3.25 -3.45
C ASP A 59 10.66 -3.40 -4.31
N THR A 60 10.03 -4.57 -4.27
CA THR A 60 8.78 -4.79 -5.00
C THR A 60 7.63 -3.99 -4.39
N LEU A 61 7.60 -3.86 -3.05
CA LEU A 61 6.59 -3.12 -2.31
C LEU A 61 6.69 -1.62 -2.55
N LYS A 62 7.91 -1.06 -2.60
CA LYS A 62 8.19 0.34 -2.96
C LYS A 62 7.76 0.63 -4.40
N ARG A 63 8.06 -0.28 -5.34
CA ARG A 63 7.62 -0.13 -6.74
C ARG A 63 6.10 -0.15 -6.87
N LYS A 64 5.42 -1.09 -6.17
CA LYS A 64 3.96 -1.15 -6.11
C LYS A 64 3.35 0.04 -5.37
N LEU A 65 4.03 0.59 -4.36
CA LEU A 65 3.61 1.82 -3.66
C LEU A 65 3.61 3.01 -4.61
N ILE A 66 4.73 3.22 -5.31
CA ILE A 66 4.87 4.31 -6.28
C ILE A 66 3.77 4.17 -7.33
N TRP A 67 3.60 2.98 -7.92
CA TRP A 67 2.52 2.72 -8.88
C TRP A 67 1.13 3.00 -8.28
N GLY A 68 0.83 2.52 -7.08
CA GLY A 68 -0.46 2.76 -6.42
C GLY A 68 -0.72 4.26 -6.18
N VAL A 69 0.26 4.99 -5.65
CA VAL A 69 0.15 6.42 -5.35
C VAL A 69 -0.02 7.28 -6.60
N TYR A 70 0.52 6.90 -7.76
CA TYR A 70 0.39 7.70 -8.98
C TYR A 70 -0.76 7.26 -9.89
N ILE A 71 -0.99 5.95 -10.02
CA ILE A 71 -2.00 5.39 -10.92
C ILE A 71 -3.40 5.56 -10.33
N ILE A 72 -3.60 5.34 -9.03
CA ILE A 72 -4.93 5.44 -8.40
C ILE A 72 -5.50 6.86 -8.54
N PRO A 73 -4.79 7.95 -8.17
CA PRO A 73 -5.33 9.29 -8.38
C PRO A 73 -5.51 9.62 -9.86
N GLY A 74 -4.64 9.14 -10.76
CA GLY A 74 -4.81 9.32 -12.21
C GLY A 74 -6.08 8.65 -12.75
N CYS A 75 -6.31 7.38 -12.42
CA CYS A 75 -7.50 6.64 -12.81
C CYS A 75 -8.76 7.27 -12.22
N LEU A 76 -8.72 7.70 -10.97
CA LEU A 76 -9.87 8.33 -10.32
C LEU A 76 -10.19 9.71 -10.93
N LEU A 77 -9.18 10.51 -11.30
CA LEU A 77 -9.39 11.75 -12.06
C LEU A 77 -10.01 11.45 -13.43
N ALA A 78 -9.54 10.43 -14.14
CA ALA A 78 -10.11 10.02 -15.42
C ALA A 78 -11.58 9.59 -15.30
N VAL A 79 -11.91 8.79 -14.28
CA VAL A 79 -13.30 8.39 -13.98
C VAL A 79 -14.16 9.61 -13.64
N LEU A 80 -13.64 10.55 -12.85
CA LEU A 80 -14.37 11.77 -12.48
C LEU A 80 -14.67 12.63 -13.70
N ILE A 81 -13.69 12.83 -14.59
CA ILE A 81 -13.88 13.55 -15.86
C ILE A 81 -14.92 12.83 -16.73
N TYR A 82 -14.84 11.50 -16.85
CA TYR A 82 -15.81 10.73 -17.62
C TYR A 82 -17.23 10.89 -17.09
N VAL A 83 -17.45 10.67 -15.79
CA VAL A 83 -18.79 10.75 -15.16
C VAL A 83 -19.36 12.17 -15.20
N THR A 84 -18.52 13.21 -15.11
CA THR A 84 -18.98 14.61 -15.13
C THR A 84 -19.16 15.20 -16.52
N ASN A 85 -18.46 14.67 -17.53
CA ASN A 85 -18.52 15.14 -18.91
C ASN A 85 -19.51 14.34 -19.78
N MET A 86 -19.74 13.07 -19.46
CA MET A 86 -20.71 12.21 -20.16
C MET A 86 -21.98 11.94 -19.34
N GLY A 87 -22.22 12.72 -18.28
CA GLY A 87 -23.42 12.67 -17.43
C GLY A 87 -24.24 13.94 -17.52
#